data_AF-A0A7V0RJZ9-F1
#
_entry.id   AF-A0A7V0RJZ9-F1
#
_cell.length_a   1.000
_cell.length_b   1.000
_cell.length_c   1.000
_cell.angle_alpha   90.00
_cell.angle_beta   90.00
_cell.angle_gamma   90.00
#
_symmetry.space_group_name_H-M   'P 1'
#
loop_
_entity.id
_entity.type
_entity.pdbx_description
1 polymer ?
#
loop_
_entity_poly.entity_id
_entity_poly.type
_entity_poly.pdbx_seq_one_letter_code
_entity_poly.pdbx_strand_id
1 'polypeptide(L)' 'MRVLLIEDDAETAAFLVKALKESGHTPDHA' A
#
# COMPACT_ATOMS: atom_id res chain seq x y z
N MET A 1 -1.19 6.70 10.10
CA MET A 1 -2.34 7.15 9.27
C MET A 1 -2.86 5.96 8.47
N ARG A 2 -4.19 5.81 8.31
CA ARG A 2 -4.78 4.72 7.50
C ARG A 2 -4.89 5.16 6.05
N VAL A 3 -4.54 4.29 5.11
CA VAL A 3 -4.51 4.56 3.67
C VAL A 3 -5.24 3.43 2.96
N LEU A 4 -6.13 3.73 2.01
CA LEU A 4 -6.69 2.74 1.09
C LEU A 4 -5.90 2.81 -0.22
N LEU A 5 -5.30 1.70 -0.60
CA LEU A 5 -4.60 1.54 -1.87
C LEU A 5 -5.52 0.79 -2.85
N ILE A 6 -5.85 1.46 -3.95
CA ILE A 6 -6.51 0.84 -5.10
C ILE A 6 -5.48 0.86 -6.22
N GLU A 7 -5.03 -0.31 -6.63
CA GLU A 7 -4.13 -0.47 -7.76
C GLU A 7 -4.34 -1.82 -8.43
N ASP A 8 -4.42 -1.84 -9.76
CA ASP A 8 -4.73 -3.04 -10.55
C ASP A 8 -3.51 -3.93 -10.80
N ASP A 9 -2.32 -3.31 -10.87
CA ASP A 9 -1.07 -4.03 -10.99
C ASP A 9 -0.58 -4.56 -9.63
N ALA A 10 -0.49 -5.89 -9.51
CA ALA A 10 -0.14 -6.56 -8.25
C ALA A 10 1.30 -6.28 -7.78
N GLU A 11 2.23 -6.11 -8.71
CA GLU A 11 3.64 -5.84 -8.38
C GLU A 11 3.78 -4.43 -7.80
N THR A 12 3.15 -3.45 -8.45
CA THR A 12 3.08 -2.07 -8.01
C THR A 12 2.35 -1.95 -6.67
N ALA A 13 1.21 -2.64 -6.51
CA ALA A 13 0.49 -2.69 -5.24
C ALA A 13 1.38 -3.21 -4.10
N ALA A 14 2.12 -4.30 -4.32
CA ALA A 14 3.02 -4.86 -3.32
C ALA A 14 4.17 -3.91 -2.96
N PHE A 15 4.75 -3.24 -3.95
CA PHE A 15 5.79 -2.24 -3.75
C PHE A 15 5.28 -1.07 -2.89
N LEU A 16 4.10 -0.54 -3.21
CA LEU A 16 3.47 0.57 -2.49
C LEU A 16 3.09 0.18 -1.06
N VAL A 17 2.54 -1.02 -0.84
CA VAL A 17 2.24 -1.52 0.51
C VAL A 17 3.49 -1.56 1.37
N LYS A 18 4.63 -2.03 0.83
CA LYS A 18 5.91 -2.07 1.53
C LYS A 18 6.37 -0.66 1.91
N ALA A 19 6.43 0.25 0.94
CA ALA A 19 6.87 1.63 1.18
C ALA A 19 5.96 2.36 2.20
N LEU A 20 4.65 2.17 2.12
CA LEU A 20 3.70 2.76 3.06
C LEU A 20 3.90 2.25 4.48
N LYS A 21 4.13 0.94 4.66
CA LYS A 21 4.46 0.36 5.97
C LYS A 21 5.77 0.90 6.53
N GLU A 22 6.81 0.99 5.70
CA GLU A 22 8.12 1.53 6.10
C GLU A 22 8.03 3.02 6.51
N SER A 23 7.12 3.77 5.90
CA SER A 23 6.84 5.17 6.26
C SER A 23 5.92 5.33 7.49
N GLY A 24 5.49 4.24 8.15
CA GLY A 24 4.61 4.30 9.32
C GLY A 24 3.12 4.46 9.02
N HIS A 25 2.70 4.18 7.78
CA HIS A 25 1.29 4.14 7.39
C HIS A 25 0.72 2.73 7.57
N THR A 26 -0.60 2.66 7.69
CA THR A 26 -1.34 1.40 7.72
C THR A 26 -2.16 1.29 6.44
N PRO A 27 -1.59 0.70 5.37
CA PRO A 27 -2.31 0.50 4.11
C PRO A 27 -3.31 -0.67 4.22
N ASP A 28 -4.51 -0.44 3.69
CA ASP A 28 -5.52 -1.42 3.35
C ASP A 28 -5.59 -1.52 1.81
N HIS A 29 -5.86 -2.69 1.26
CA HIS A 29 -5.90 -2.91 -0.18
C HIS A 29 -7.07 -3.82 -0.54
N ALA A 30 -7.76 -3.49 -1.62
CA ALA A 30 -8.94 -4.20 -2.15
C ALA A 30 -8.72 -4.56 -3.61
#